data_AF-A0A7K4CND1-F1
#
_entry.id   AF-A0A7K4CND1-F1
#
_cell.length_a   1.000
_cell.length_b   1.000
_cell.length_c   1.000
_cell.angle_alpha   90.00
_cell.angle_beta   90.00
_cell.angle_gamma   90.00
#
_symmetry.space_group_name_H-M   'P 1'
#
loop_
_entity.id
_entity.type
_entity.pdbx_description
1 polymer ?
#
loop_
_entity_poly.entity_id
_entity_poly.type
_entity_poly.pdbx_seq_one_letter_code
_entity_poly.pdbx_strand_id
1 'polypeptide(L)'
;MLDWREQLMPKLVICSGKGGVGKTTMTAALASARASAGRRVLLLSVDPAHSLGDSLGMDLGDGCIHHVQGMPTLLAQEPRIGAAAGAARG
;
A
#
# COMPACT_ATOMS: atom_id res chain seq x y z
N MET A 1 -19.96 14.43 21.73
CA MET A 1 -18.98 13.51 22.34
C MET A 1 -18.85 12.34 21.40
N LEU A 2 -17.86 12.36 20.49
CA LEU A 2 -17.63 11.23 19.59
C LEU A 2 -17.10 10.06 20.42
N ASP A 3 -17.63 8.87 20.15
CA ASP A 3 -17.20 7.63 20.79
C ASP A 3 -15.68 7.48 20.60
N TRP A 4 -14.95 7.25 21.69
CA TRP A 4 -13.49 7.06 21.67
C TRP A 4 -13.08 5.91 20.74
N ARG A 5 -14.01 4.99 20.45
CA ARG A 5 -13.85 3.92 19.45
C ARG A 5 -13.73 4.46 18.04
N GLU A 6 -14.48 5.50 17.65
CA GLU A 6 -14.40 6.09 16.31
C GLU A 6 -13.08 6.84 16.07
N GLN A 7 -12.49 7.44 17.11
CA GLN A 7 -11.21 8.13 16.98
C GLN A 7 -10.02 7.17 16.85
N LEU A 8 -10.15 5.94 17.36
CA LEU A 8 -9.10 4.92 17.36
C LEU A 8 -9.22 3.92 16.21
N MET A 9 -10.32 3.94 15.44
CA MET A 9 -10.46 3.04 14.30
C MET A 9 -9.53 3.48 13.15
N PRO A 10 -8.59 2.63 12.70
CA PRO A 10 -7.81 2.92 11.52
C PRO A 10 -8.75 3.05 10.32
N LYS A 11 -8.61 4.15 9.57
CA LYS A 11 -9.38 4.38 8.35
C LYS A 11 -8.88 3.42 7.27
N LEU A 12 -9.62 2.35 7.01
CA LEU A 12 -9.36 1.38 5.96
C LEU A 12 -10.13 1.75 4.69
N VAL A 13 -9.42 1.88 3.58
CA VAL A 13 -10.00 2.05 2.24
C VAL A 13 -9.58 0.86 1.41
N ILE A 14 -10.56 0.16 0.82
CA ILE A 14 -10.33 -0.98 -0.06
C ILE A 14 -10.79 -0.60 -1.47
N CYS A 15 -9.91 -0.75 -2.44
CA CYS A 15 -10.24 -0.57 -3.85
C CYS A 15 -10.33 -1.95 -4.52
N SER A 16 -11.55 -2.39 -4.85
CA SER A 16 -11.83 -3.67 -5.50
C SER A 16 -12.63 -3.49 -6.78
N GLY A 17 -12.57 -4.47 -7.69
CA GLY A 17 -13.17 -4.41 -9.02
C GLY A 17 -12.43 -5.26 -10.05
N LYS A 18 -12.97 -5.35 -11.27
CA LYS A 18 -12.43 -6.18 -12.37
C LYS A 18 -10.98 -5.81 -12.71
N GLY A 19 -10.26 -6.70 -13.40
CA GLY A 19 -8.91 -6.43 -13.91
C GLY A 19 -8.91 -5.22 -14.88
N GLY A 20 -7.85 -4.42 -14.86
CA GLY A 20 -7.67 -3.31 -15.81
C GLY A 20 -8.47 -2.03 -15.57
N VAL A 21 -9.36 -1.96 -14.57
CA VAL A 21 -10.17 -0.74 -14.30
C VAL A 21 -9.42 0.39 -13.57
N GLY A 22 -8.09 0.28 -13.40
CA GLY A 22 -7.28 1.33 -12.78
C GLY A 22 -7.25 1.36 -11.25
N LYS A 23 -7.56 0.25 -10.57
CA LYS A 23 -7.59 0.18 -9.09
C LYS A 23 -6.26 0.57 -8.45
N THR A 24 -5.17 -0.05 -8.90
CA THR A 24 -3.82 0.20 -8.37
C THR A 24 -3.45 1.67 -8.52
N THR A 25 -3.66 2.22 -9.72
CA THR A 25 -3.42 3.63 -10.03
C THR A 25 -4.22 4.57 -9.13
N MET A 26 -5.53 4.34 -8.99
CA MET A 26 -6.39 5.18 -8.15
C MET A 26 -6.02 5.08 -6.68
N THR A 27 -5.68 3.88 -6.20
CA THR A 27 -5.29 3.65 -4.81
C THR A 27 -3.96 4.34 -4.50
N ALA A 28 -2.98 4.23 -5.41
CA ALA A 28 -1.69 4.92 -5.29
C ALA A 28 -1.85 6.45 -5.30
N ALA A 29 -2.69 6.99 -6.18
CA ALA A 29 -3.00 8.42 -6.21
C ALA A 29 -3.68 8.90 -4.91
N LEU A 30 -4.66 8.15 -4.41
CA LEU A 30 -5.33 8.47 -3.15
C LEU A 30 -4.36 8.44 -1.97
N ALA A 31 -3.54 7.39 -1.86
CA ALA A 31 -2.56 7.24 -0.80
C ALA A 31 -1.53 8.36 -0.82
N SER A 32 -1.03 8.71 -2.00
CA SER A 32 -0.14 9.84 -2.23
C SER A 32 -0.77 11.15 -1.77
N ALA A 33 -2.00 11.45 -2.20
CA ALA A 33 -2.71 12.66 -1.78
C ALA A 33 -2.93 12.72 -0.26
N ARG A 34 -3.20 11.59 0.40
CA ARG A 34 -3.32 11.53 1.87
C ARG A 34 -1.99 11.76 2.55
N ALA A 35 -0.90 11.17 2.04
CA ALA A 35 0.44 11.37 2.57
C ALA A 35 0.91 12.82 2.43
N SER A 36 0.69 13.44 1.27
CA SER A 36 0.95 14.87 1.03
C SER A 36 0.16 15.78 1.98
N ALA A 37 -1.03 15.36 2.43
CA ALA A 37 -1.80 16.06 3.45
C ALA A 37 -1.32 15.79 4.89
N GLY A 38 -0.11 15.24 5.07
CA GLY A 38 0.51 14.97 6.36
C GLY A 38 -0.03 13.74 7.08
N ARG A 39 -0.84 12.90 6.42
CA ARG A 39 -1.31 11.63 7.03
C ARG A 39 -0.25 10.55 6.89
N ARG A 40 -0.16 9.67 7.89
CA ARG A 40 0.62 8.42 7.79
C ARG A 40 -0.23 7.39 7.08
N VAL A 41 0.28 6.85 5.98
CA VAL A 41 -0.47 5.95 5.10
C VAL A 41 0.36 4.71 4.81
N LEU A 42 -0.26 3.54 4.93
CA LEU A 42 0.25 2.29 4.38
C LEU A 42 -0.56 1.96 3.13
N LEU A 43 0.13 1.89 1.99
CA LEU A 43 -0.40 1.45 0.71
C LEU A 43 -0.01 0.00 0.50
N LEU A 44 -1.01 -0.87 0.36
CA LEU A 44 -0.83 -2.31 0.25
C LEU A 44 -1.51 -2.81 -1.01
N SER A 45 -0.82 -3.63 -1.81
CA SER A 45 -1.42 -4.37 -2.92
C SER A 45 -1.22 -5.87 -2.69
N VAL A 46 -2.32 -6.61 -2.62
CA VAL A 46 -2.33 -8.09 -2.56
C VAL A 46 -2.68 -8.71 -3.91
N ASP A 47 -2.63 -7.92 -4.99
CA ASP A 47 -2.91 -8.37 -6.35
C ASP A 47 -1.74 -9.27 -6.84
N PRO A 48 -2.01 -10.50 -7.32
CA PRO A 48 -0.97 -11.37 -7.89
C PRO A 48 -0.21 -10.75 -9.06
N ALA A 49 -0.76 -9.72 -9.71
CA ALA A 49 -0.13 -9.05 -10.84
C ALA A 49 1.04 -8.11 -10.45
N HIS A 50 1.29 -7.86 -9.16
CA HIS A 50 2.43 -7.08 -8.67
C HIS A 50 2.62 -5.70 -9.36
N SER A 51 1.52 -4.96 -9.53
CA SER A 51 1.47 -3.72 -10.32
C SER A 51 1.69 -2.43 -9.50
N LEU A 52 1.87 -2.53 -8.18
CA LEU A 52 2.04 -1.36 -7.32
C LEU A 52 3.43 -0.74 -7.49
N GLY A 53 4.47 -1.57 -7.58
CA GLY A 53 5.84 -1.11 -7.81
C GLY A 53 5.95 -0.27 -9.09
N ASP A 54 5.36 -0.77 -10.18
CA ASP A 54 5.27 -0.05 -11.46
C ASP A 54 4.54 1.29 -11.32
N SER A 55 3.44 1.34 -10.57
CA SER A 55 2.66 2.57 -10.35
C SER A 55 3.43 3.62 -9.55
N LEU A 56 4.39 3.19 -8.73
CA LEU A 56 5.22 4.05 -7.88
C LEU A 56 6.63 4.30 -8.46
N GLY A 57 7.02 3.60 -9.53
CA GLY A 57 8.37 3.63 -10.07
C GLY A 57 9.42 3.06 -9.10
N MET A 58 9.06 2.06 -8.30
CA MET A 58 9.95 1.44 -7.30
C MET A 58 9.84 -0.08 -7.30
N ASP A 59 10.93 -0.77 -6.92
CA ASP A 59 10.90 -2.22 -6.72
C ASP A 59 10.32 -2.56 -5.34
N LEU A 60 9.24 -3.34 -5.32
CA LEU A 60 8.57 -3.86 -4.11
C LEU A 60 8.61 -5.40 -4.02
N GLY A 61 9.38 -6.06 -4.91
CA GLY A 61 9.34 -7.51 -5.08
C GLY A 61 9.92 -8.32 -3.91
N ASP A 62 10.61 -7.68 -2.96
CA ASP A 62 11.12 -8.35 -1.76
C ASP A 62 10.02 -8.66 -0.74
N GLY A 63 8.86 -8.02 -0.85
CA GLY A 63 7.73 -8.15 0.08
C GLY A 63 7.89 -7.37 1.38
N CYS A 64 8.96 -6.58 1.53
CA CYS A 64 9.18 -5.69 2.66
C CYS A 64 8.32 -4.43 2.54
N ILE A 65 8.23 -3.70 3.66
CA ILE A 65 7.61 -2.37 3.68
C ILE A 65 8.68 -1.35 3.31
N HIS A 66 8.39 -0.49 2.34
CA HIS A 66 9.30 0.54 1.85
C HIS A 66 8.70 1.92 2.03
N HIS A 67 9.54 2.91 2.31
CA HIS A 67 9.14 4.31 2.17
C HIS A 67 9.08 4.68 0.70
N VAL A 68 8.00 5.35 0.29
CA VAL A 68 7.92 5.91 -1.06
C VAL A 68 8.86 7.11 -1.16
N GLN A 69 9.70 7.13 -2.20
CA GLN A 69 10.68 8.18 -2.40
C GLN A 69 10.01 9.57 -2.46
N GLY A 70 10.56 10.53 -1.72
CA GLY A 70 10.00 11.89 -1.61
C GLY A 70 8.73 12.00 -0.76
N MET A 71 8.21 10.90 -0.20
CA MET A 71 6.98 10.87 0.60
C MET A 71 7.19 10.12 1.93
N PRO A 72 7.83 10.73 2.95
CA PRO A 72 8.26 10.04 4.16
C PRO A 72 7.12 9.42 4.99
N THR A 73 5.89 9.93 4.85
CA THR A 73 4.70 9.44 5.54
C THR A 73 3.93 8.37 4.75
N LEU A 74 4.37 8.03 3.54
CA LEU A 74 3.79 6.99 2.70
C LEU A 74 4.68 5.75 2.71
N LEU A 75 4.13 4.65 3.21
CA LEU A 75 4.73 3.33 3.15
C LEU A 75 4.02 2.52 2.06
N ALA A 76 4.76 1.70 1.32
CA ALA A 76 4.23 0.81 0.29
C ALA A 76 4.70 -0.64 0.52
N GLN A 77 3.84 -1.60 0.21
CA GLN A 77 4.16 -3.02 0.29
C GLN A 77 3.35 -3.86 -0.71
N GLU A 78 4.02 -4.84 -1.31
CA GLU A 78 3.40 -5.98 -2.00
C GLU A 78 3.79 -7.28 -1.29
N PRO A 79 2.97 -7.79 -0.34
CA PRO A 79 3.34 -8.96 0.43
C PRO A 79 3.37 -10.21 -0.45
N ARG A 80 4.30 -11.11 -0.15
CA ARG A 80 4.33 -12.45 -0.75
C ARG A 80 3.16 -13.27 -0.19
N ILE A 81 2.13 -13.49 -0.99
CA ILE A 81 0.96 -14.30 -0.63
C ILE A 81 1.10 -15.70 -1.26
N GLY A 82 1.38 -16.74 -0.46
CA GLY A 82 1.62 -18.13 -0.93
C GLY A 82 3.07 -18.59 -0.76
N ALA A 83 3.32 -19.92 -0.78
CA ALA A 83 4.52 -20.60 -0.28
C ALA A 83 5.89 -19.95 -0.61
N ALA A 84 6.41 -19.13 0.31
CA ALA A 84 7.61 -19.37 1.12
C ALA A 84 8.05 -18.04 1.76
N ALA A 85 7.61 -17.80 3.00
CA ALA A 85 8.25 -16.86 3.93
C ALA A 85 9.60 -17.41 4.44
N GLY A 86 10.41 -17.97 3.53
CA GLY A 86 11.59 -18.77 3.84
C GLY A 86 12.58 -18.81 2.69
N ALA A 87 13.15 -17.66 2.34
CA ALA A 87 14.36 -17.58 1.52
C ALA A 87 15.03 -16.21 1.72
N ALA A 88 15.49 -15.94 2.95
CA ALA A 88 16.35 -14.79 3.23
C ALA A 88 17.25 -15.08 4.45
N ARG A 89 18.17 -16.04 4.30
CA ARG A 89 19.44 -16.11 5.04
C ARG A 89 20.47 -16.76 4.13
N GLY A 90 21.31 -15.93 3.53
CA GLY A 90 22.59 -16.27 2.92
C GLY A 90 23.59 -15.22 3.39
#